data_AF-A0A820LHY6-F1
#
_entry.id   AF-A0A820LHY6-F1
#
_cell.length_a   1.000
_cell.length_b   1.000
_cell.length_c   1.000
_cell.angle_alpha   90.00
_cell.angle_beta   90.00
_cell.angle_gamma   90.00
#
_symmetry.space_group_name_H-M   'P 1'
#
loop_
_entity.id
_entity.type
_entity.pdbx_description
1 polymer ?
#
loop_
_entity_poly.entity_id
_entity_poly.type
_entity_poly.pdbx_seq_one_letter_code
_entity_poly.pdbx_strand_id
1 'polypeptide(L)'
;MKLIALNLKYFTIPWNVFDFIIVTASILEQTLGEIMTQFVVNPTLLRVFRVARVGRILRLVKGAKGIRTLLFSLTVSMPALFNIGLLLFLIMFIYSIFGMSFFGYVRKSAGITDLFNFETFPSS
;
A
#
# COMPACT_ATOMS: atom_id res chain seq x y z
N MET A 1 14.12 -1.44 -26.78
CA MET A 1 13.52 -2.12 -27.96
C MET A 1 12.22 -2.90 -27.70
N LYS A 2 11.62 -2.93 -26.48
CA LYS A 2 10.27 -3.52 -26.25
C LYS A 2 9.13 -2.49 -26.09
N LEU A 3 9.45 -1.26 -25.69
CA LEU A 3 8.46 -0.19 -25.50
C LEU A 3 7.82 0.29 -26.82
N ILE A 4 8.58 0.27 -27.92
CA ILE A 4 8.17 0.87 -29.21
C ILE A 4 7.32 -0.11 -30.05
N ALA A 5 7.37 -1.42 -29.77
CA ALA A 5 6.72 -2.44 -30.60
C ALA A 5 5.27 -2.79 -30.21
N LEU A 6 4.76 -2.36 -29.03
CA LEU A 6 3.52 -2.90 -28.45
C LEU A 6 2.63 -1.83 -27.78
N ASN A 7 2.59 -0.62 -28.35
CA ASN A 7 2.02 0.62 -27.79
C ASN A 7 0.69 0.48 -27.00
N LEU A 8 -0.24 -0.40 -27.35
CA LEU A 8 -1.54 -0.51 -26.66
C LEU A 8 -1.84 -1.89 -26.03
N LYS A 9 -1.03 -2.93 -26.33
CA LYS A 9 -1.17 -4.28 -25.72
C LYS A 9 -0.28 -4.48 -24.50
N TYR A 10 0.64 -3.55 -24.23
CA TYR A 10 1.52 -3.60 -23.05
C TYR A 10 0.74 -3.39 -21.73
N PHE A 11 -0.28 -2.53 -21.75
CA PHE A 11 -1.12 -2.21 -20.58
C PHE A 11 -2.14 -3.31 -20.21
N THR A 12 -2.40 -4.26 -21.10
CA THR A 12 -3.32 -5.38 -20.82
C THR A 12 -2.71 -6.43 -19.92
N ILE A 13 -1.37 -6.48 -19.82
CA ILE A 13 -0.66 -7.46 -19.00
C ILE A 13 -0.23 -6.77 -17.69
N PRO A 14 -0.89 -7.06 -16.53
CA PRO A 14 -0.63 -6.38 -15.27
C PRO A 14 0.83 -6.54 -14.80
N TRP A 15 1.46 -7.67 -15.11
CA TRP A 15 2.88 -7.92 -14.84
C TRP A 15 3.83 -6.92 -15.52
N ASN A 16 3.43 -6.42 -16.67
CA ASN A 16 4.23 -5.54 -17.51
C ASN A 16 4.08 -4.08 -17.05
N VAL A 17 2.88 -3.71 -16.59
CA VAL A 17 2.58 -2.44 -15.94
C VAL A 17 3.33 -2.34 -14.60
N PHE A 18 3.31 -3.40 -13.80
CA PHE A 18 4.08 -3.46 -12.55
C PHE A 18 5.59 -3.31 -12.80
N ASP A 19 6.11 -3.96 -13.84
CA ASP A 19 7.51 -3.80 -14.24
C ASP A 19 7.83 -2.36 -14.64
N PHE A 20 6.95 -1.72 -15.41
CA PHE A 20 7.12 -0.32 -15.82
C PHE A 20 7.11 0.64 -14.62
N ILE A 21 6.23 0.43 -13.64
CA ILE A 21 6.16 1.24 -12.41
C ILE A 21 7.45 1.09 -11.60
N ILE A 22 7.95 -0.14 -11.41
CA ILE A 22 9.19 -0.36 -10.65
C ILE A 22 10.40 0.26 -11.37
N VAL A 23 10.48 0.08 -12.69
CA VAL A 23 11.61 0.61 -13.47
C VAL A 23 11.61 2.14 -13.44
N THR A 24 10.46 2.77 -13.64
CA THR A 24 10.32 4.25 -13.58
C THR A 24 10.60 4.78 -12.17
N ALA A 25 10.09 4.14 -11.12
CA ALA A 25 10.39 4.49 -9.74
C ALA A 25 11.89 4.40 -9.43
N SER A 26 12.59 3.34 -9.85
CA SER A 26 14.04 3.23 -9.64
C SER A 26 14.85 4.29 -10.40
N ILE A 27 14.40 4.70 -11.60
CA ILE A 27 15.06 5.76 -12.37
C ILE A 27 14.86 7.10 -11.66
N LEU A 28 13.64 7.39 -11.19
CA LEU A 28 13.36 8.57 -10.37
C LEU A 28 14.23 8.56 -9.10
N GLU A 29 14.27 7.48 -8.34
CA GLU A 29 15.11 7.37 -7.14
C GLU A 29 16.59 7.63 -7.40
N GLN A 30 17.12 7.15 -8.52
CA GLN A 30 18.52 7.36 -8.89
C GLN A 30 18.80 8.82 -9.28
N THR A 31 17.93 9.42 -10.10
CA THR A 31 18.05 10.83 -10.48
C THR A 31 17.88 11.78 -9.29
N LEU A 32 16.93 11.51 -8.38
CA LEU A 32 16.80 12.25 -7.13
C LEU A 32 18.05 12.08 -6.23
N GLY A 33 18.62 10.88 -6.17
CA GLY A 33 19.84 10.62 -5.40
C GLY A 33 21.03 11.45 -5.88
N GLU A 34 21.22 11.56 -7.20
CA GLU A 34 22.31 12.33 -7.81
C GLU A 34 22.14 13.84 -7.54
N ILE A 35 20.94 14.39 -7.71
CA ILE A 35 20.64 15.81 -7.46
C ILE A 35 20.82 16.17 -5.97
N MET A 36 20.47 15.26 -5.06
CA MET A 36 20.56 15.50 -3.61
C MET A 36 21.98 15.46 -3.07
N THR A 37 22.94 14.81 -3.74
CA THR A 37 24.36 14.86 -3.30
C THR A 37 25.00 16.23 -3.48
N GLN A 38 24.37 17.12 -4.27
CA GLN A 38 24.84 18.47 -4.53
C GLN A 38 24.33 19.51 -3.51
N PHE A 39 23.33 19.17 -2.68
CA PHE A 39 22.73 20.05 -1.68
C PHE A 39 22.87 19.45 -0.26
N VAL A 40 23.21 20.28 0.73
CA VAL A 40 23.37 19.87 2.15
C VAL A 40 22.07 19.24 2.68
N VAL A 41 22.14 17.98 3.13
CA VAL A 41 20.99 17.05 3.20
C VAL A 41 20.21 17.12 4.52
N ASN A 42 18.88 17.13 4.42
CA ASN A 42 17.92 17.01 5.54
C ASN A 42 17.72 15.52 5.94
N PRO A 43 17.71 15.14 7.25
CA PRO A 43 17.67 13.74 7.71
C PRO A 43 16.51 12.88 7.20
N THR A 44 15.39 13.49 6.80
CA THR A 44 14.21 12.81 6.22
C THR A 44 14.52 12.20 4.86
N LEU A 45 15.37 12.83 4.04
CA LEU A 45 15.70 12.38 2.68
C LEU A 45 16.62 11.15 2.68
N LEU A 46 17.51 11.04 3.67
CA LEU A 46 18.34 9.85 3.88
C LEU A 46 17.51 8.59 4.17
N ARG A 47 16.35 8.74 4.83
CA ARG A 47 15.43 7.62 5.07
C ARG A 47 14.77 7.16 3.78
N VAL A 48 14.34 8.10 2.92
CA VAL A 48 13.73 7.80 1.63
C VAL A 48 14.70 7.04 0.71
N PHE A 49 15.98 7.41 0.67
CA PHE A 49 16.98 6.68 -0.12
C PHE A 49 17.23 5.24 0.36
N ARG A 50 17.08 4.96 1.67
CA ARG A 50 17.13 3.58 2.17
C ARG A 50 15.95 2.76 1.70
N VAL A 51 14.75 3.34 1.71
CA VAL A 51 13.52 2.70 1.21
C VAL A 51 13.62 2.44 -0.30
N ALA A 52 14.19 3.38 -1.06
CA ALA A 52 14.46 3.22 -2.49
C ALA A 52 15.33 1.99 -2.80
N ARG A 53 16.36 1.71 -1.99
CA ARG A 53 17.16 0.47 -2.15
C ARG A 53 16.33 -0.80 -1.99
N VAL A 54 15.27 -0.79 -1.17
CA VAL A 54 14.34 -1.92 -1.02
C VAL A 54 13.57 -2.16 -2.33
N GLY A 55 13.31 -1.11 -3.11
CA GLY A 55 12.77 -1.21 -4.48
C GLY A 55 13.60 -2.09 -5.41
N ARG A 56 14.92 -2.16 -5.21
CA ARG A 56 15.79 -3.10 -5.96
C ARG A 56 15.58 -4.55 -5.54
N ILE A 57 15.27 -4.82 -4.27
CA ILE A 57 14.95 -6.17 -3.77
C ILE A 57 13.64 -6.66 -4.38
N LEU A 58 12.67 -5.78 -4.61
CA LEU A 58 11.44 -6.11 -5.36
C LEU A 58 11.72 -6.59 -6.79
N ARG A 59 12.85 -6.19 -7.42
CA ARG A 59 13.27 -6.77 -8.72
C ARG A 59 13.73 -8.22 -8.59
N LEU A 60 14.31 -8.65 -7.47
CA LEU A 60 14.70 -10.05 -7.26
C LEU A 60 13.47 -10.97 -7.18
N VAL A 61 12.37 -10.46 -6.62
CA VAL A 61 11.07 -11.14 -6.57
C VAL A 61 10.54 -11.47 -7.97
N LYS A 62 10.89 -10.67 -8.99
CA LYS A 62 10.52 -10.90 -10.40
C LYS A 62 11.15 -12.17 -10.99
N GLY A 63 12.33 -12.58 -10.51
CA GLY A 63 13.03 -13.78 -10.99
C GLY A 63 12.43 -15.08 -10.48
N ALA A 64 11.69 -15.02 -9.36
CA ALA A 64 11.08 -16.19 -8.74
C ALA A 64 9.73 -16.50 -9.38
N LYS A 65 9.70 -17.48 -10.31
CA LYS A 65 8.45 -18.01 -10.91
C LYS A 65 7.39 -18.37 -9.87
N GLY A 66 7.80 -18.86 -8.68
CA GLY A 66 6.89 -19.19 -7.58
C GLY A 66 6.12 -17.99 -7.02
N ILE A 67 6.79 -16.84 -6.83
CA ILE A 67 6.13 -15.63 -6.29
C ILE A 67 5.13 -15.06 -7.30
N ARG A 68 5.43 -15.18 -8.60
CA ARG A 68 4.50 -14.80 -9.68
C ARG A 68 3.17 -15.55 -9.60
N THR A 69 3.23 -16.87 -9.36
CA THR A 69 2.03 -17.71 -9.22
C THR A 69 1.25 -17.35 -7.96
N LEU A 70 1.93 -17.12 -6.83
CA LEU A 70 1.27 -16.73 -5.58
C LEU A 70 0.55 -15.37 -5.70
N LEU A 71 1.20 -14.37 -6.29
CA LEU A 71 0.60 -13.06 -6.53
C LEU A 71 -0.57 -13.13 -7.51
N PHE A 72 -0.50 -14.01 -8.50
CA PHE A 72 -1.63 -14.25 -9.41
C PHE A 72 -2.82 -14.86 -8.67
N SER A 73 -2.60 -15.91 -7.87
CA SER A 73 -3.66 -16.51 -7.04
C SER A 73 -4.25 -15.49 -6.05
N LEU A 74 -3.42 -14.64 -5.45
CA LEU A 74 -3.88 -13.55 -4.58
C LEU A 74 -4.78 -12.57 -5.33
N THR A 75 -4.39 -12.15 -6.53
CA THR A 75 -5.16 -11.22 -7.35
C THR A 75 -6.49 -11.83 -7.79
N VAL A 76 -6.54 -13.13 -8.08
CA VAL A 76 -7.77 -13.85 -8.43
C VAL A 76 -8.72 -13.93 -7.22
N SER A 77 -8.20 -14.09 -6.01
CA SER A 77 -9.00 -14.08 -4.77
C SER A 77 -9.40 -12.67 -4.32
N MET A 78 -8.68 -11.64 -4.75
CA MET A 78 -8.92 -10.24 -4.39
C MET A 78 -10.36 -9.75 -4.61
N PRO A 79 -11.06 -10.01 -5.73
CA PRO A 79 -12.46 -9.61 -5.90
C PRO A 79 -13.41 -10.31 -4.93
N ALA A 80 -13.20 -11.59 -4.62
CA ALA A 80 -13.99 -12.29 -3.61
C ALA A 80 -13.74 -11.71 -2.20
N LEU A 81 -12.47 -11.41 -1.91
CA LEU A 81 -12.07 -10.79 -0.66
C LEU A 81 -12.62 -9.37 -0.51
N PHE A 82 -12.72 -8.62 -1.60
CA PHE A 82 -13.32 -7.28 -1.63
C PHE A 82 -14.81 -7.32 -1.29
N ASN A 83 -15.56 -8.30 -1.81
CA ASN A 83 -16.98 -8.45 -1.49
C ASN A 83 -17.20 -8.75 0.00
N ILE A 84 -16.42 -9.68 0.58
CA ILE A 84 -16.48 -10.00 2.01
C ILE A 84 -15.99 -8.81 2.85
N GLY A 85 -14.92 -8.16 2.42
CA GLY A 85 -14.35 -6.98 3.08
C GLY A 85 -15.31 -5.81 3.10
N LEU A 86 -16.06 -5.58 2.02
CA LEU A 86 -17.08 -4.53 1.94
C LEU A 86 -18.26 -4.84 2.86
N LEU A 87 -18.71 -6.10 2.90
CA LEU A 87 -19.72 -6.53 3.87
C LEU A 87 -19.24 -6.33 5.32
N LEU A 88 -18.01 -6.74 5.62
CA LEU A 88 -17.43 -6.59 6.95
C LEU A 88 -17.24 -5.11 7.31
N PHE A 89 -16.83 -4.28 6.35
CA PHE A 89 -16.77 -2.83 6.50
C PHE A 89 -18.15 -2.22 6.81
N LEU A 90 -19.21 -2.66 6.13
CA LEU A 90 -20.57 -2.21 6.42
C LEU A 90 -21.01 -2.62 7.84
N ILE A 91 -20.71 -3.85 8.26
CA ILE A 91 -21.01 -4.33 9.61
C ILE A 91 -20.26 -3.47 10.65
N MET A 92 -18.96 -3.26 10.47
CA MET A 92 -18.16 -2.39 11.36
C MET A 92 -18.71 -0.97 11.40
N PHE A 93 -19.14 -0.41 10.25
CA PHE A 93 -19.73 0.92 10.18
C PHE A 93 -21.02 1.04 11.01
N ILE A 94 -21.93 0.06 10.89
CA ILE A 94 -23.18 0.01 11.65
C ILE A 94 -22.87 -0.10 13.16
N TYR A 95 -21.96 -1.00 13.54
CA TYR A 95 -21.57 -1.17 14.95
C TYR A 95 -20.85 0.05 15.52
N SER A 96 -20.04 0.76 14.73
CA SER A 96 -19.37 1.99 15.15
C SER A 96 -20.39 3.11 15.46
N ILE A 97 -21.45 3.25 14.64
CA ILE A 97 -22.54 4.22 14.88
C ILE A 97 -23.32 3.87 16.16
N PHE A 98 -23.69 2.60 16.33
CA PHE A 98 -24.35 2.16 17.55
C PHE A 98 -23.43 2.32 18.77
N GLY A 99 -22.14 1.99 18.62
CA GLY A 99 -21.09 2.15 19.61
C GLY A 99 -21.02 3.59 20.11
N MET A 100 -20.95 4.56 19.21
CA MET A 100 -20.96 5.98 19.57
C MET A 100 -22.24 6.40 20.29
N SER A 101 -23.40 5.95 19.79
CA SER A 101 -24.70 6.37 20.31
C SER A 101 -24.97 5.83 21.73
N PHE A 102 -24.49 4.63 22.04
CA PHE A 102 -24.73 3.98 23.34
C PHE A 102 -23.56 4.11 24.32
N PHE A 103 -22.33 4.09 23.83
CA PHE A 103 -21.11 4.04 24.66
C PHE A 103 -20.27 5.32 24.64
N GLY A 104 -20.69 6.37 23.92
CA GLY A 104 -19.93 7.62 23.79
C GLY A 104 -19.71 8.40 25.09
N TYR A 105 -20.49 8.16 26.15
CA TYR A 105 -20.35 8.83 27.45
C TYR A 105 -20.01 7.89 28.62
N VAL A 106 -19.57 6.66 28.32
CA VAL A 106 -19.24 5.68 29.36
C VAL A 106 -17.95 6.07 30.08
N ARG A 107 -17.91 5.84 31.41
CA ARG A 107 -16.69 6.08 32.21
C ARG A 107 -15.54 5.24 31.67
N LYS A 108 -14.46 5.92 31.30
CA LYS A 108 -13.19 5.33 30.84
C LYS A 108 -12.64 4.39 31.92
N SER A 109 -12.65 3.10 31.68
CA SER A 109 -12.11 2.07 32.57
C SER A 109 -11.67 0.84 31.78
N ALA A 110 -10.53 0.25 32.19
CA ALA A 110 -9.93 -1.04 31.80
C ALA A 110 -9.77 -1.39 30.30
N GLY A 111 -10.25 -0.57 29.37
CA GLY A 111 -10.14 -0.81 27.92
C GLY A 111 -10.55 0.39 27.05
N ILE A 112 -11.34 1.32 27.59
CA ILE A 112 -11.67 2.60 26.93
C ILE A 112 -10.66 3.65 27.38
N THR A 113 -9.76 4.06 26.48
CA THR A 113 -8.67 5.02 26.74
C THR A 113 -8.85 6.27 25.86
N ASP A 114 -8.14 7.36 26.12
CA ASP A 114 -8.28 8.60 25.33
C ASP A 114 -7.97 8.44 23.82
N LEU A 115 -7.24 7.39 23.43
CA LEU A 115 -7.01 7.02 22.03
C LEU A 115 -7.97 5.97 21.46
N PHE A 116 -8.60 5.15 22.30
CA PHE A 116 -9.47 4.04 21.91
C PHE A 116 -10.79 4.18 22.66
N ASN A 117 -11.75 4.86 22.06
CA ASN A 117 -13.02 5.21 22.69
C ASN A 117 -14.14 5.38 21.67
N PHE A 118 -15.38 5.30 22.15
CA PHE A 118 -16.55 5.45 21.30
C PHE A 118 -17.03 6.92 21.20
N GLU A 119 -16.15 7.91 21.41
CA GLU A 119 -16.53 9.33 21.36
C GLU A 119 -16.55 9.86 19.92
N THR A 120 -15.71 9.32 19.04
CA THR A 120 -15.59 9.76 17.63
C THR A 120 -15.56 8.58 16.67
N PHE A 121 -16.01 8.79 15.43
CA PHE A 121 -16.08 7.74 14.41
C PHE A 121 -14.72 7.04 14.13
N PRO A 122 -13.58 7.75 14.07
CA PRO A 122 -12.29 7.09 13.87
C PRO A 122 -11.79 6.27 15.08
N SER A 123 -12.32 6.52 16.28
CA SER A 123 -11.89 5.88 17.53
C SER A 123 -12.81 4.75 17.99
N SER A 124 -14.00 4.63 17.36
CA SER A 124 -15.12 3.72 17.70
C SER A 124 -15.07 2.38 16.96
#